data_AF-A0A965DNM9-F1
#
_entry.id   AF-A0A965DNM9-F1
#
_cell.length_a   1.000
_cell.length_b   1.000
_cell.length_c   1.000
_cell.angle_alpha   90.00
_cell.angle_beta   90.00
_cell.angle_gamma   90.00
#
_symmetry.space_group_name_H-M   'P 1'
#
loop_
_entity.id
_entity.type
_entity.pdbx_description
1 polymer ?
#
loop_
_entity_poly.entity_id
_entity_poly.type
_entity_poly.pdbx_seq_one_letter_code
_entity_poly.pdbx_strand_id
1 'polypeptide(L)'
;MTRIVHVLIITALSLTANAQMSLSGGTGILNGVGTGFKPLGFHLGLELPRSNDLTFYVRGAAFLPSSGADTNYANMTAISLTTVPYTLSVPYQNRSSTYYFEGGTRSYMLNDYDNGFGLYGGSVVGFGINRTKVKYDQFDYTNTYQWEGKYLPANGSETKGSIYYLALGIQGGIKYTIPIRGTLYFDVTGTYSVLNIANNDIGGSSATY
;
A
#
# COMPACT_ATOMS: atom_id res chain seq x y z
N MET A 1 -3.30 2.31 33.34
CA MET A 1 -2.95 2.47 31.91
C MET A 1 -3.47 3.76 31.29
N THR A 2 -4.75 4.11 31.46
CA THR A 2 -5.37 5.32 30.90
C THR A 2 -4.68 6.63 31.29
N ARG A 3 -4.23 6.81 32.54
CA ARG A 3 -3.55 8.05 32.97
C ARG A 3 -2.19 8.27 32.30
N ILE A 4 -1.44 7.21 32.01
CA ILE A 4 -0.14 7.31 31.32
C ILE A 4 -0.34 7.71 29.87
N VAL A 5 -1.38 7.19 29.21
CA VAL A 5 -1.76 7.57 27.84
C VAL A 5 -2.17 9.05 27.76
N HIS A 6 -2.94 9.54 28.73
CA HIS A 6 -3.33 10.96 28.77
C HIS A 6 -2.14 11.87 29.04
N VAL A 7 -1.23 11.48 29.94
CA VAL A 7 0.01 12.22 30.17
C VAL A 7 0.84 12.24 28.89
N LEU A 8 1.05 11.11 28.20
CA LEU A 8 1.80 11.06 26.93
C LEU A 8 1.20 11.94 25.83
N ILE A 9 -0.13 11.98 25.71
CA ILE A 9 -0.83 12.84 24.75
C ILE A 9 -0.65 14.31 25.11
N ILE A 10 -0.73 14.67 26.39
CA ILE A 10 -0.54 16.05 26.87
C ILE A 10 0.93 16.48 26.74
N THR A 11 1.90 15.60 27.01
CA THR A 11 3.33 15.92 26.84
C THR A 11 3.73 16.03 25.37
N ALA A 12 3.08 15.27 24.47
CA ALA A 12 3.23 15.43 23.02
C ALA A 12 2.62 16.76 22.52
N LEU A 13 1.54 17.23 23.18
CA LEU A 13 0.89 18.51 22.87
C LEU A 13 1.61 19.73 23.49
N SER A 14 2.40 19.55 24.56
CA SER A 14 3.09 20.65 25.25
C SER A 14 4.45 21.03 24.65
N LEU A 15 4.85 20.47 23.50
CA LEU A 15 6.07 20.88 22.77
C LEU A 15 5.85 22.10 21.85
N THR A 16 4.75 22.83 22.04
CA THR A 16 4.47 24.09 21.37
C THR A 16 5.36 25.21 21.90
N ALA A 17 6.52 25.39 21.26
CA ALA A 17 7.15 26.71 21.24
C ALA A 17 7.68 27.14 19.86
N ASN A 18 7.95 26.26 18.88
CA ASN A 18 8.54 26.72 17.60
C ASN A 18 8.24 25.89 16.33
N ALA A 19 7.18 25.06 16.26
CA ALA A 19 6.85 24.38 14.99
C ALA A 19 5.34 24.24 14.78
N GLN A 20 4.83 24.86 13.71
CA GLN A 20 3.45 24.71 13.23
C GLN A 20 3.29 23.31 12.61
N MET A 21 2.63 22.39 13.32
CA MET A 21 2.35 21.06 12.78
C MET A 21 1.19 21.13 11.78
N SER A 22 1.27 20.37 10.68
CA SER A 22 0.16 20.21 9.74
C SER A 22 -0.35 18.78 9.71
N LEU A 23 -1.67 18.66 9.63
CA LEU A 23 -2.37 17.42 9.37
C LEU A 23 -2.81 17.42 7.91
N SER A 24 -2.47 16.34 7.20
CA SER A 24 -2.83 16.12 5.81
C SER A 24 -3.68 14.87 5.67
N GLY A 25 -4.61 14.90 4.75
CA GLY A 25 -5.38 13.75 4.33
C GLY A 25 -5.61 13.81 2.83
N GLY A 26 -5.78 12.65 2.20
CA GLY A 26 -6.00 12.60 0.77
C GLY A 26 -6.33 11.22 0.26
N THR A 27 -6.47 11.14 -1.06
CA THR A 27 -6.64 9.91 -1.81
C THR A 27 -5.56 9.84 -2.89
N GLY A 28 -5.22 8.63 -3.31
CA GLY A 28 -4.19 8.41 -4.32
C GLY A 28 -4.30 7.03 -4.94
N ILE A 29 -3.53 6.83 -6.00
CA ILE A 29 -3.42 5.55 -6.69
C ILE A 29 -2.02 5.02 -6.45
N LEU A 30 -1.90 3.79 -5.96
CA LEU A 30 -0.64 3.06 -5.97
C LEU A 30 -0.49 2.38 -7.32
N ASN A 31 0.69 2.44 -7.93
CA ASN A 31 0.96 1.77 -9.20
C ASN A 31 2.24 0.96 -9.09
N GLY A 32 2.12 -0.37 -9.11
CA GLY A 32 3.27 -1.26 -9.15
C GLY A 32 3.73 -1.40 -10.58
N VAL A 33 4.88 -0.79 -10.92
CA VAL A 33 5.43 -0.84 -12.27
C VAL A 33 5.57 -2.29 -12.73
N GLY A 34 4.95 -2.63 -13.86
CA GLY A 34 4.98 -3.98 -14.43
C GLY A 34 4.03 -5.01 -13.79
N THR A 35 3.33 -4.67 -12.70
CA THR A 35 2.46 -5.62 -11.98
C THR A 35 0.98 -5.54 -12.38
N GLY A 36 0.57 -4.43 -13.02
CA GLY A 36 -0.83 -4.16 -13.37
C GLY A 36 -1.73 -3.78 -12.18
N PHE A 37 -1.23 -3.86 -10.94
CA PHE A 37 -1.97 -3.45 -9.74
C PHE A 37 -2.08 -1.93 -9.65
N LYS A 38 -3.32 -1.43 -9.67
CA LYS A 38 -3.65 0.00 -9.54
C LYS A 38 -4.74 0.25 -8.48
N PRO A 39 -4.50 -0.06 -7.20
CA PRO A 39 -5.52 0.16 -6.18
C PRO A 39 -5.66 1.64 -5.84
N LEU A 40 -6.90 2.09 -5.69
CA LEU A 40 -7.25 3.38 -5.08
C LEU A 40 -7.05 3.28 -3.56
N GLY A 41 -6.48 4.31 -2.95
CA GLY A 41 -6.26 4.37 -1.52
C GLY A 41 -6.51 5.73 -0.91
N PHE A 42 -6.42 5.74 0.41
CA PHE A 42 -6.55 6.93 1.25
C PHE A 42 -5.32 7.03 2.13
N HIS A 43 -4.91 8.25 2.44
CA HIS A 43 -3.79 8.50 3.32
C HIS A 43 -4.06 9.62 4.30
N LEU A 44 -3.42 9.50 5.46
CA LEU A 44 -3.37 10.51 6.50
C LEU A 44 -1.91 10.72 6.89
N GLY A 45 -1.50 11.97 7.06
CA GLY A 45 -0.13 12.30 7.37
C GLY A 45 0.01 13.51 8.27
N LEU A 46 1.15 13.58 8.94
CA LEU A 46 1.58 14.70 9.76
C LEU A 46 2.84 15.28 9.16
N GLU A 47 2.95 16.59 9.17
CA GLU A 47 4.14 17.32 8.71
C GLU A 47 4.62 18.29 9.79
N LEU A 48 5.93 18.24 10.03
CA LEU A 48 6.65 18.97 11.06
C LEU A 48 7.70 19.87 10.40
N PRO A 49 7.55 21.19 10.40
CA PRO A 49 8.57 22.08 9.88
C PRO A 49 9.81 22.06 10.78
N ARG A 50 10.98 21.88 10.17
CA ARG A 50 12.29 22.04 10.83
C ARG A 50 12.91 23.40 10.52
N SER A 51 12.65 23.92 9.34
CA SER A 51 12.97 25.29 8.90
C SER A 51 11.89 25.77 7.93
N ASN A 52 11.98 27.01 7.44
CA ASN A 52 11.03 27.56 6.47
C ASN A 52 10.91 26.69 5.19
N ASP A 53 12.03 26.06 4.79
CA ASP A 53 12.13 25.31 3.55
C ASP A 53 12.21 23.81 3.75
N LEU A 54 12.47 23.32 4.97
CA LEU A 54 12.65 21.89 5.24
C LEU A 54 11.64 21.39 6.26
N THR A 55 10.91 20.35 5.90
CA THR A 55 9.97 19.68 6.79
C THR A 55 10.25 18.19 6.86
N PHE A 56 9.87 17.58 7.98
CA PHE A 56 9.77 16.14 8.14
C PHE A 56 8.30 15.75 8.06
N TYR A 57 7.97 14.69 7.34
CA TYR A 57 6.61 14.19 7.26
C TYR A 57 6.55 12.71 7.56
N VAL A 58 5.40 12.27 8.07
CA VAL A 58 5.01 10.87 8.22
C VAL A 58 3.62 10.68 7.68
N ARG A 59 3.36 9.59 6.98
CA ARG A 59 2.07 9.30 6.35
C ARG A 59 1.75 7.81 6.43
N GLY A 60 0.53 7.49 6.84
CA GLY A 60 -0.05 6.16 6.69
C GLY A 60 -1.05 6.16 5.54
N ALA A 61 -0.96 5.17 4.67
CA ALA A 61 -1.84 4.97 3.53
C ALA A 61 -2.43 3.55 3.53
N ALA A 62 -3.69 3.44 3.13
CA ALA A 62 -4.38 2.18 2.95
C ALA A 62 -4.99 2.13 1.55
N PHE A 63 -4.64 1.12 0.78
CA PHE A 63 -5.08 0.90 -0.60
C PHE A 63 -6.05 -0.28 -0.67
N LEU A 64 -7.15 -0.06 -1.40
CA LEU A 64 -8.22 -1.03 -1.55
C LEU A 64 -7.76 -2.28 -2.31
N PRO A 65 -8.40 -3.44 -2.10
CA PRO A 65 -7.97 -4.67 -2.77
C PRO A 65 -8.17 -4.62 -4.30
N SER A 66 -7.09 -4.69 -5.06
CA SER A 66 -7.09 -4.77 -6.53
C SER A 66 -6.51 -6.09 -7.03
N SER A 67 -6.91 -6.53 -8.21
CA SER A 67 -6.38 -7.73 -8.86
C SER A 67 -5.25 -7.36 -9.81
N GLY A 68 -4.25 -8.24 -9.94
CA GLY A 68 -3.20 -8.11 -10.95
C GLY A 68 -3.75 -8.29 -12.38
N ALA A 69 -2.95 -7.92 -13.37
CA ALA A 69 -3.32 -8.11 -14.78
C ALA A 69 -3.23 -9.58 -15.23
N ASP A 70 -2.38 -10.37 -14.59
CA ASP A 70 -2.09 -11.74 -15.01
C ASP A 70 -3.08 -12.75 -14.43
N THR A 71 -3.56 -13.63 -15.30
CA THR A 71 -4.33 -14.82 -14.92
C THR A 71 -3.38 -16.01 -14.86
N ASN A 72 -3.29 -16.63 -13.69
CA ASN A 72 -2.50 -17.83 -13.45
C ASN A 72 -3.39 -19.07 -13.47
N TYR A 73 -2.80 -20.26 -13.55
CA TYR A 73 -3.54 -21.52 -13.58
C TYR A 73 -3.07 -22.45 -12.46
N ALA A 74 -4.01 -23.09 -11.78
CA ALA A 74 -3.74 -24.09 -10.76
C ALA A 74 -4.37 -25.43 -11.16
N ASN A 75 -3.62 -26.51 -10.97
CA ASN A 75 -4.15 -27.85 -11.13
C ASN A 75 -4.93 -28.26 -9.88
N MET A 76 -6.19 -28.61 -10.08
CA MET A 76 -7.12 -29.13 -9.09
C MET A 76 -7.28 -30.64 -9.31
N THR A 77 -7.37 -31.41 -8.23
CA THR A 77 -7.55 -32.87 -8.27
C THR A 77 -8.93 -33.24 -7.74
N ALA A 78 -9.64 -34.14 -8.41
CA ALA A 78 -10.98 -34.54 -8.00
C ALA A 78 -10.96 -35.23 -6.62
N ILE A 79 -12.00 -34.97 -5.82
CA ILE A 79 -12.18 -35.62 -4.50
C ILE A 79 -12.58 -37.08 -4.69
N SER A 80 -13.42 -37.36 -5.70
CA SER A 80 -13.87 -38.72 -6.02
C SER A 80 -13.01 -39.32 -7.14
N LEU A 81 -12.58 -40.57 -6.93
CA LEU A 81 -11.85 -41.37 -7.93
C LEU A 81 -12.68 -41.71 -9.17
N THR A 82 -14.00 -41.51 -9.12
CA THR A 82 -14.91 -41.76 -10.25
C THR A 82 -15.24 -40.53 -11.09
N THR A 83 -14.74 -39.35 -10.70
CA THR A 83 -14.98 -38.11 -11.44
C THR A 83 -14.09 -38.03 -12.68
N VAL A 84 -14.71 -37.77 -13.83
CA VAL A 84 -14.03 -37.55 -15.12
C VAL A 84 -14.33 -36.12 -15.57
N PRO A 85 -13.31 -35.29 -15.86
CA PRO A 85 -11.87 -35.54 -15.73
C PRO A 85 -11.38 -35.57 -14.27
N TYR A 86 -10.29 -36.31 -14.01
CA TYR A 86 -9.72 -36.41 -12.65
C TYR A 86 -8.93 -35.17 -12.23
N THR A 87 -8.36 -34.44 -13.19
CA THR A 87 -7.61 -33.21 -12.97
C THR A 87 -8.20 -32.08 -13.79
N LEU A 88 -8.33 -30.90 -13.19
CA LEU A 88 -8.77 -29.67 -13.85
C LEU A 88 -7.73 -28.58 -13.72
N SER A 89 -7.59 -27.74 -14.74
CA SER A 89 -6.81 -26.51 -14.66
C SER A 89 -7.77 -25.33 -14.46
N VAL A 90 -7.67 -24.68 -13.30
CA VAL A 90 -8.57 -23.59 -12.90
C VAL A 90 -7.80 -22.28 -12.90
N PRO A 91 -8.29 -21.25 -13.62
CA PRO A 91 -7.68 -19.94 -13.60
C PRO A 91 -7.86 -19.28 -12.23
N TYR A 92 -6.85 -18.52 -11.80
CA TYR A 92 -6.90 -17.71 -10.60
C TYR A 92 -6.18 -16.38 -10.77
N GLN A 93 -6.60 -15.41 -9.98
CA GLN A 93 -5.98 -14.09 -9.91
C GLN A 93 -5.57 -13.77 -8.48
N ASN A 94 -4.43 -13.10 -8.35
CA ASN A 94 -3.95 -12.58 -7.08
C ASN A 94 -4.62 -11.23 -6.82
N ARG A 95 -5.35 -11.14 -5.70
CA ARG A 95 -5.98 -9.92 -5.25
C ARG A 95 -5.28 -9.41 -3.99
N SER A 96 -4.71 -8.21 -4.07
CA SER A 96 -3.83 -7.68 -3.04
C SER A 96 -4.35 -6.35 -2.50
N SER A 97 -4.28 -6.19 -1.17
CA SER A 97 -4.50 -4.93 -0.46
C SER A 97 -3.19 -4.46 0.17
N THR A 98 -2.93 -3.16 0.13
CA THR A 98 -1.66 -2.57 0.58
C THR A 98 -1.89 -1.62 1.74
N TYR A 99 -1.10 -1.77 2.80
CA TYR A 99 -0.95 -0.78 3.86
C TYR A 99 0.46 -0.24 3.79
N TYR A 100 0.64 1.06 3.73
CA TYR A 100 1.93 1.68 3.51
C TYR A 100 2.16 2.79 4.54
N PHE A 101 3.31 2.77 5.18
CA PHE A 101 3.74 3.77 6.15
C PHE A 101 5.00 4.41 5.61
N GLU A 102 4.98 5.70 5.34
CA GLU A 102 6.13 6.43 4.83
C GLU A 102 6.53 7.56 5.76
N GLY A 103 7.82 7.86 5.80
CA GLY A 103 8.39 9.00 6.48
C GLY A 103 9.57 9.54 5.71
N GLY A 104 9.78 10.84 5.77
CA GLY A 104 10.81 11.45 4.96
C GLY A 104 10.94 12.95 5.17
N THR A 105 11.69 13.57 4.30
CA THR A 105 11.89 15.03 4.31
C THR A 105 11.30 15.65 3.07
N ARG A 106 10.74 16.86 3.18
CA ARG A 106 10.36 17.68 2.03
C ARG A 106 11.12 18.99 2.10
N SER A 107 11.85 19.28 1.04
CA SER A 107 12.46 20.57 0.78
C SER A 107 11.53 21.37 -0.15
N TYR A 108 11.06 22.50 0.32
CA TYR A 108 10.26 23.45 -0.43
C TYR A 108 11.16 24.35 -1.28
N MET A 109 10.66 24.67 -2.48
CA MET A 109 11.29 25.48 -3.50
C MET A 109 10.25 26.47 -4.00
N LEU A 110 10.70 27.67 -4.38
CA LEU A 110 9.89 28.84 -4.80
C LEU A 110 9.29 29.64 -3.64
N ASN A 111 8.51 29.01 -2.76
CA ASN A 111 7.85 29.69 -1.65
C ASN A 111 7.92 28.84 -0.38
N ASP A 112 7.94 29.53 0.76
CA ASP A 112 8.07 28.94 2.08
C ASP A 112 6.89 28.03 2.42
N TYR A 113 7.03 27.28 3.51
CA TYR A 113 6.02 26.33 3.96
C TYR A 113 4.58 26.92 4.07
N ASP A 114 4.47 28.18 4.50
CA ASP A 114 3.22 28.78 4.97
C ASP A 114 2.46 29.62 3.95
N ASN A 115 2.95 29.77 2.71
CA ASN A 115 2.35 30.74 1.78
C ASN A 115 2.31 30.27 0.32
N GLY A 116 1.16 30.53 -0.33
CA GLY A 116 1.02 30.50 -1.77
C GLY A 116 1.37 29.17 -2.45
N PHE A 117 1.85 29.27 -3.69
CA PHE A 117 2.29 28.12 -4.49
C PHE A 117 3.69 27.70 -4.09
N GLY A 118 3.87 26.44 -3.72
CA GLY A 118 5.18 25.87 -3.39
C GLY A 118 5.40 24.58 -4.17
N LEU A 119 6.60 24.42 -4.73
CA LEU A 119 7.09 23.14 -5.23
C LEU A 119 7.87 22.48 -4.09
N TYR A 120 7.80 21.17 -3.95
CA TYR A 120 8.65 20.46 -3.00
C TYR A 120 9.18 19.16 -3.56
N GLY A 121 10.34 18.77 -3.05
CA GLY A 121 10.96 17.49 -3.33
C GLY A 121 11.72 16.98 -2.12
N GLY A 122 11.95 15.67 -2.05
CA GLY A 122 12.78 15.11 -1.00
C GLY A 122 12.82 13.59 -0.99
N SER A 123 13.40 13.04 0.06
CA SER A 123 13.56 11.60 0.24
C SER A 123 12.40 11.00 1.01
N VAL A 124 12.14 9.72 0.74
CA VAL A 124 11.16 8.92 1.46
C VAL A 124 11.76 7.58 1.86
N VAL A 125 11.44 7.14 3.06
CA VAL A 125 11.62 5.79 3.54
C VAL A 125 10.23 5.26 3.88
N GLY A 126 9.88 4.10 3.34
CA GLY A 126 8.59 3.50 3.54
C GLY A 126 8.69 2.07 4.02
N PHE A 127 7.67 1.66 4.75
CA PHE A 127 7.41 0.30 5.16
C PHE A 127 6.01 -0.08 4.70
N GLY A 128 5.91 -1.16 3.94
CA GLY A 128 4.65 -1.61 3.40
C GLY A 128 4.31 -3.04 3.78
N ILE A 129 3.01 -3.29 3.84
CA ILE A 129 2.40 -4.60 4.07
C ILE A 129 1.44 -4.85 2.93
N ASN A 130 1.77 -5.79 2.06
CA ASN A 130 0.86 -6.30 1.05
C ASN A 130 0.24 -7.59 1.55
N ARG A 131 -1.09 -7.66 1.55
CA ARG A 131 -1.84 -8.88 1.84
C ARG A 131 -2.49 -9.36 0.56
N THR A 132 -2.11 -10.56 0.13
CA THR A 132 -2.58 -11.17 -1.10
C THR A 132 -3.50 -12.33 -0.79
N LYS A 133 -4.57 -12.44 -1.57
CA LYS A 133 -5.49 -13.56 -1.55
C LYS A 133 -5.63 -14.09 -2.97
N VAL A 134 -5.53 -15.40 -3.11
CA VAL A 134 -5.82 -16.09 -4.36
C VAL A 134 -7.33 -16.14 -4.54
N LYS A 135 -7.81 -15.65 -5.69
CA LYS A 135 -9.21 -15.76 -6.10
C LYS A 135 -9.28 -16.67 -7.33
N TYR A 136 -9.74 -17.90 -7.12
CA TYR A 136 -10.04 -18.84 -8.19
C TYR A 136 -11.32 -18.41 -8.93
N ASP A 137 -11.36 -18.68 -10.23
CA ASP A 137 -12.60 -18.60 -11.00
C ASP A 137 -13.53 -19.76 -10.64
N GLN A 138 -14.83 -19.67 -10.95
CA GLN A 138 -15.81 -20.71 -10.64
C GLN A 138 -15.65 -21.95 -11.55
N PHE A 139 -15.18 -21.73 -12.78
CA PHE A 139 -15.06 -22.77 -13.80
C PHE A 139 -13.59 -23.05 -14.16
N ASP A 140 -13.36 -24.18 -14.82
CA ASP A 140 -12.08 -24.52 -15.42
C ASP A 140 -11.76 -23.61 -16.63
N TYR A 141 -10.54 -23.68 -17.15
CA TYR A 141 -10.11 -22.87 -18.30
C TYR A 141 -10.97 -23.05 -19.57
N THR A 142 -11.72 -24.16 -19.68
CA THR A 142 -12.66 -24.41 -20.80
C THR A 142 -14.08 -23.89 -20.55
N ASN A 143 -14.37 -23.35 -19.35
CA ASN A 143 -15.70 -22.95 -18.89
C ASN A 143 -16.75 -24.09 -18.89
N THR A 144 -16.31 -25.34 -18.78
CA THR A 144 -17.20 -26.52 -18.86
C THR A 144 -17.45 -27.13 -17.49
N TYR A 145 -16.43 -27.15 -16.63
CA TYR A 145 -16.47 -27.87 -15.35
C TYR A 145 -16.37 -26.91 -14.17
N GLN A 146 -17.35 -26.96 -13.27
CA GLN A 146 -17.26 -26.29 -11.97
C GLN A 146 -16.41 -27.13 -11.00
N TRP A 147 -15.36 -26.52 -10.46
CA TRP A 147 -14.42 -27.23 -9.58
C TRP A 147 -14.85 -27.20 -8.11
N GLU A 148 -15.53 -26.13 -7.68
CA GLU A 148 -15.91 -25.88 -6.29
C GLU A 148 -16.76 -27.04 -5.72
N GLY A 149 -16.31 -27.63 -4.61
CA GLY A 149 -16.97 -28.74 -3.93
C GLY A 149 -16.74 -30.13 -4.55
N LYS A 150 -16.08 -30.23 -5.72
CA LYS A 150 -15.78 -31.51 -6.40
C LYS A 150 -14.29 -31.79 -6.54
N TYR A 151 -13.46 -30.74 -6.50
CA TYR A 151 -12.02 -30.81 -6.66
C TYR A 151 -11.33 -30.05 -5.54
N LEU A 152 -10.14 -30.53 -5.16
CA LEU A 152 -9.26 -29.88 -4.19
C LEU A 152 -8.07 -29.26 -4.92
N PRO A 153 -7.59 -28.09 -4.47
CA PRO A 153 -6.27 -27.60 -4.84
C PRO A 153 -5.22 -28.66 -4.49
N ALA A 154 -4.23 -28.87 -5.37
CA ALA A 154 -3.12 -29.76 -5.05
C ALA A 154 -2.48 -29.38 -3.70
N ASN A 155 -2.22 -30.38 -2.86
CA ASN A 155 -1.75 -30.23 -1.47
C ASN A 155 -0.74 -29.09 -1.30
N GLY A 156 -0.99 -28.19 -0.33
CA GLY A 156 -0.06 -27.11 0.06
C GLY A 156 -0.35 -25.73 -0.52
N SER A 157 -1.46 -25.52 -1.21
CA SER A 157 -1.81 -24.21 -1.78
C SER A 157 -2.45 -23.32 -0.70
N GLU A 158 -1.59 -22.67 0.08
CA GLU A 158 -2.03 -21.54 0.89
C GLU A 158 -2.79 -20.55 -0.01
N THR A 159 -3.91 -20.01 0.45
CA THR A 159 -4.76 -19.11 -0.37
C THR A 159 -4.58 -17.66 -0.01
N LYS A 160 -3.79 -17.39 1.03
CA LYS A 160 -3.54 -16.06 1.57
C LYS A 160 -2.09 -15.94 1.97
N GLY A 161 -1.49 -14.80 1.67
CA GLY A 161 -0.13 -14.49 2.03
C GLY A 161 0.04 -13.02 2.33
N SER A 162 1.14 -12.68 2.97
CA SER A 162 1.56 -11.31 3.19
C SER A 162 3.04 -11.13 2.96
N ILE A 163 3.40 -10.04 2.31
CA ILE A 163 4.78 -9.59 2.17
C ILE A 163 4.95 -8.26 2.89
N TYR A 164 6.02 -8.19 3.65
CA TYR A 164 6.49 -7.02 4.36
C TYR A 164 7.69 -6.48 3.59
N TYR A 165 7.69 -5.18 3.31
CA TYR A 165 8.76 -4.60 2.53
C TYR A 165 9.20 -3.25 3.06
N LEU A 166 10.49 -2.98 2.94
CA LEU A 166 11.10 -1.68 3.19
C LEU A 166 11.44 -1.06 1.84
N ALA A 167 11.03 0.17 1.63
CA ALA A 167 11.24 0.90 0.40
C ALA A 167 11.98 2.21 0.65
N LEU A 168 12.87 2.58 -0.27
CA LEU A 168 13.54 3.87 -0.29
C LEU A 168 13.17 4.58 -1.58
N GLY A 169 13.05 5.89 -1.54
CA GLY A 169 12.61 6.62 -2.71
C GLY A 169 12.76 8.13 -2.62
N ILE A 170 12.17 8.76 -3.61
CA ILE A 170 12.05 10.20 -3.72
C ILE A 170 10.58 10.59 -3.87
N GLN A 171 10.24 11.76 -3.37
CA GLN A 171 8.93 12.37 -3.52
C GLN A 171 9.08 13.75 -4.16
N GLY A 172 8.13 14.11 -5.01
CA GLY A 172 8.00 15.45 -5.55
C GLY A 172 6.54 15.84 -5.64
N GLY A 173 6.22 17.10 -5.36
CA GLY A 173 4.84 17.57 -5.39
C GLY A 173 4.73 19.08 -5.45
N ILE A 174 3.53 19.53 -5.77
CA ILE A 174 3.14 20.93 -5.70
C ILE A 174 2.12 21.10 -4.57
N LYS A 175 2.15 22.27 -3.96
CA LYS A 175 1.11 22.69 -3.02
C LYS A 175 0.66 24.10 -3.30
N TYR A 176 -0.55 24.39 -2.87
CA TYR A 176 -1.11 25.72 -2.82
C TYR A 176 -1.73 25.94 -1.44
N THR A 177 -1.09 26.79 -0.64
CA THR A 177 -1.53 27.16 0.70
C THR A 177 -2.37 28.44 0.62
N ILE A 178 -3.62 28.36 1.05
CA ILE A 178 -4.46 29.53 1.30
C ILE A 178 -4.30 29.86 2.79
N PRO A 179 -3.70 31.02 3.14
CA PRO A 179 -3.55 31.41 4.54
C PRO A 179 -4.88 31.27 5.29
N ILE A 180 -4.82 30.67 6.49
CA ILE A 180 -5.97 30.45 7.39
C ILE A 180 -6.96 29.36 6.91
N ARG A 181 -7.06 29.06 5.62
CA ARG A 181 -8.05 28.10 5.07
C ARG A 181 -7.51 26.69 4.84
N GLY A 182 -6.19 26.53 4.75
CA GLY A 182 -5.53 25.24 4.58
C GLY A 182 -4.80 25.12 3.23
N THR A 183 -4.28 23.92 2.98
CA THR A 183 -3.38 23.65 1.85
C THR A 183 -3.94 22.54 0.98
N LEU A 184 -3.97 22.77 -0.33
CA LEU A 184 -4.16 21.73 -1.34
C LEU A 184 -2.80 21.28 -1.83
N TYR A 185 -2.60 19.98 -2.00
CA TYR A 185 -1.35 19.45 -2.54
C TYR A 185 -1.60 18.30 -3.50
N PHE A 186 -0.65 18.11 -4.40
CA PHE A 186 -0.56 16.99 -5.30
C PHE A 186 0.88 16.50 -5.28
N ASP A 187 1.11 15.23 -4.95
CA ASP A 187 2.42 14.62 -4.91
C ASP A 187 2.48 13.31 -5.68
N VAL A 188 3.70 13.05 -6.17
CA VAL A 188 4.11 11.82 -6.80
C VAL A 188 5.29 11.28 -6.00
N THR A 189 5.16 10.05 -5.52
CA THR A 189 6.22 9.34 -4.81
C THR A 189 6.72 8.19 -5.69
N GLY A 190 8.03 8.13 -5.91
CA GLY A 190 8.70 7.02 -6.57
C GLY A 190 9.56 6.26 -5.56
N THR A 191 9.24 4.99 -5.32
CA THR A 191 9.92 4.14 -4.34
C THR A 191 10.48 2.89 -5.00
N TYR A 192 11.50 2.33 -4.35
CA TYR A 192 12.10 1.06 -4.69
C TYR A 192 12.23 0.21 -3.43
N SER A 193 11.63 -0.98 -3.44
CA SER A 193 11.76 -1.93 -2.34
C SER A 193 13.19 -2.48 -2.26
N VAL A 194 13.84 -2.30 -1.11
CA VAL A 194 15.20 -2.77 -0.82
C VAL A 194 15.23 -4.04 0.02
N LEU A 195 14.12 -4.36 0.69
CA LEU A 195 13.99 -5.56 1.49
C LEU A 195 12.57 -6.08 1.39
N ASN A 196 12.42 -7.38 1.13
CA ASN A 196 11.15 -8.06 0.98
C ASN A 196 11.16 -9.35 1.81
N ILE A 197 10.22 -9.47 2.77
CA ILE A 197 10.07 -10.64 3.62
C ILE A 197 8.65 -11.16 3.47
N ALA A 198 8.51 -12.33 2.87
CA ALA A 198 7.23 -13.01 2.72
C ALA A 198 6.99 -13.98 3.88
N ASN A 199 5.74 -14.11 4.32
CA ASN A 199 5.35 -15.13 5.31
C ASN A 199 5.18 -16.52 4.70
N ASN A 200 4.96 -16.60 3.39
CA ASN A 200 4.74 -17.82 2.61
C ASN A 200 4.91 -17.53 1.11
N ASP A 201 4.80 -18.58 0.28
CA ASP A 201 4.99 -18.48 -1.18
C ASP A 201 3.97 -17.57 -1.87
N ILE A 202 2.74 -17.50 -1.34
CA ILE A 202 1.70 -16.58 -1.83
C ILE A 202 2.04 -15.13 -1.51
N GLY A 203 2.63 -14.88 -0.34
CA GLY A 203 3.22 -13.62 0.06
C GLY A 203 4.36 -13.25 -0.88
N GLY A 204 5.26 -14.20 -1.18
CA GLY A 204 6.37 -13.99 -2.12
C GLY A 204 5.91 -13.62 -3.53
N SER A 205 4.74 -14.11 -3.95
CA SER A 205 4.11 -13.79 -5.23
C SER A 205 3.30 -12.48 -5.24
N SER A 206 3.35 -11.72 -4.15
CA SER A 206 2.65 -10.44 -4.01
C SER A 206 3.44 -9.30 -4.62
N ALA A 207 2.76 -8.33 -5.23
CA ALA A 207 3.40 -7.10 -5.69
C ALA A 207 4.06 -6.35 -4.53
N THR A 208 5.26 -5.83 -4.74
CA THR A 208 6.01 -4.94 -3.85
C THR A 208 6.27 -3.62 -4.57
N TYR A 209 6.43 -2.54 -3.81
CA TYR A 209 6.44 -1.16 -4.34
C TYR A 209 7.57 -0.34 -3.74
#